data_AF-V4LEY0-F1
#
_entry.id   AF-V4LEY0-F1
#
_cell.length_a   1.000
_cell.length_b   1.000
_cell.length_c   1.000
_cell.angle_alpha   90.00
_cell.angle_beta   90.00
_cell.angle_gamma   90.00
#
_symmetry.space_group_name_H-M   'P 1'
#
loop_
_entity.id
_entity.type
_entity.pdbx_description
1 polymer ?
#
loop_
_entity_poly.entity_id
_entity_poly.type
_entity_poly.pdbx_seq_one_letter_code
_entity_poly.pdbx_strand_id
1 'polypeptide(L)'
;MSSRSGLTIMRVCFIIFLLGVLVELCDGGITSGYVRGSNLPDDMPLDSDVFTIPPGPNTPQQVHVTQGNHEGNGVIISWVTPVRPGSNTVRYWYENAQSKKQADATINTYRFFNYTSGYIHHCNIDNLEVRLFKNF
;
A
#
# COMPACT_ATOMS: atom_id res chain seq x y z
N MET A 1 -33.47 -53.72 38.31
CA MET A 1 -33.13 -53.38 36.90
C MET A 1 -33.24 -51.88 36.56
N SER A 2 -33.45 -50.98 37.53
CA SER A 2 -33.64 -49.52 37.27
C SER A 2 -32.38 -48.66 37.41
N SER A 3 -31.37 -49.10 38.18
CA SER A 3 -30.16 -48.29 38.46
C SER A 3 -29.12 -48.27 37.33
N ARG A 4 -28.95 -49.38 36.59
CA ARG A 4 -27.99 -49.47 35.47
C ARG A 4 -28.43 -48.66 34.25
N SER A 5 -29.73 -48.63 33.95
CA SER A 5 -30.28 -47.82 32.85
C SER A 5 -30.17 -46.33 33.13
N GLY A 6 -30.46 -45.88 34.36
CA GLY A 6 -30.33 -44.47 34.77
C GLY A 6 -28.88 -43.96 34.71
N LEU A 7 -27.90 -44.78 35.12
CA LEU A 7 -26.48 -44.42 35.03
C LEU A 7 -25.99 -44.34 33.58
N THR A 8 -26.46 -45.24 32.70
CA THR A 8 -26.16 -45.18 31.26
C THR A 8 -26.75 -43.92 30.64
N ILE A 9 -28.00 -43.57 30.96
CA ILE A 9 -28.65 -42.36 30.46
C ILE A 9 -27.88 -41.11 30.91
N MET A 10 -27.50 -41.03 32.18
CA MET A 10 -26.73 -39.89 32.72
C MET A 10 -25.36 -39.74 32.04
N ARG A 11 -24.66 -40.85 31.78
CA ARG A 11 -23.38 -40.84 31.05
C ARG A 11 -23.55 -40.36 29.61
N VAL A 12 -24.61 -40.81 28.93
CA VAL A 12 -24.92 -40.36 27.57
C VAL A 12 -25.21 -38.86 27.54
N CYS A 13 -26.03 -38.34 28.48
CA CYS A 13 -26.32 -36.92 28.58
C CYS A 13 -25.06 -36.09 28.85
N PHE A 14 -24.16 -36.58 29.70
CA PHE A 14 -22.90 -35.89 30.00
C PHE A 14 -21.94 -35.84 28.80
N ILE A 15 -21.88 -36.92 28.01
CA ILE A 15 -21.10 -36.95 26.77
C ILE A 15 -21.67 -35.97 25.74
N ILE A 16 -22.99 -35.91 25.58
CA ILE A 16 -23.64 -34.94 24.67
C ILE A 16 -23.37 -33.51 25.11
N PHE A 17 -23.43 -33.23 26.41
CA PHE A 17 -23.10 -31.90 26.95
C PHE A 17 -21.64 -31.52 26.68
N LEU A 18 -20.68 -32.43 26.94
CA LEU A 18 -19.26 -32.22 26.64
C LEU A 18 -19.02 -31.97 25.15
N LEU A 19 -19.70 -32.73 24.27
CA LEU A 19 -19.62 -32.53 22.82
C LEU A 19 -20.19 -31.17 22.41
N GLY A 20 -21.29 -30.73 23.02
CA GLY A 20 -21.90 -29.43 22.75
C GLY A 20 -21.06 -28.23 23.20
N VAL A 21 -20.33 -28.36 24.31
CA VAL A 21 -19.40 -27.31 24.80
C VAL A 21 -18.16 -27.16 23.91
N LEU A 22 -17.78 -28.22 23.18
CA LEU A 22 -16.66 -28.22 22.23
C LEU A 22 -17.03 -27.65 20.84
N VAL A 23 -18.31 -27.34 20.60
CA VAL A 23 -18.73 -26.66 19.36
C VAL A 23 -18.50 -25.17 19.52
N GLU A 24 -17.30 -24.71 19.21
CA GLU A 24 -17.08 -23.28 18.95
C GLU A 24 -17.95 -22.89 17.75
N LEU A 25 -18.89 -21.97 17.97
CA LEU A 25 -19.70 -21.38 16.90
C LEU A 25 -18.77 -20.54 16.04
N CYS A 26 -18.32 -21.09 14.92
CA CYS A 26 -17.53 -20.34 13.95
C CYS A 26 -18.39 -19.25 13.28
N ASP A 27 -17.93 -18.00 13.35
CA ASP A 27 -18.50 -16.92 12.54
C ASP A 27 -17.93 -17.06 11.12
N GLY A 28 -18.77 -17.57 10.21
CA GLY A 28 -18.40 -17.82 8.83
C GLY A 28 -18.15 -16.56 7.99
N GLY A 29 -18.40 -15.37 8.54
CA GLY A 29 -18.34 -14.11 7.81
C GLY A 29 -19.40 -14.03 6.70
N ILE A 30 -19.83 -12.81 6.38
CA ILE A 30 -20.75 -12.57 5.25
C ILE A 30 -19.91 -12.08 4.08
N THR A 31 -19.94 -12.81 2.96
CA THR A 31 -19.36 -12.35 1.70
C THR A 31 -20.42 -11.65 0.87
N SER A 32 -20.02 -10.59 0.15
CA SER A 32 -20.89 -9.91 -0.79
C SER A 32 -21.27 -10.87 -1.92
N GLY A 33 -22.55 -10.89 -2.30
CA GLY A 33 -23.03 -11.61 -3.49
C GLY A 33 -22.65 -10.96 -4.82
N TYR A 34 -21.85 -9.89 -4.80
CA TYR A 34 -21.41 -9.19 -5.99
C TYR A 34 -20.49 -10.08 -6.84
N VAL A 35 -20.93 -10.37 -8.07
CA VAL A 35 -20.11 -10.99 -9.11
C VAL A 35 -19.84 -9.91 -10.16
N ARG A 36 -18.56 -9.66 -10.46
CA ARG A 36 -18.17 -8.73 -11.54
C ARG A 36 -18.74 -9.25 -12.86
N GLY A 37 -19.41 -8.39 -13.62
CA GLY A 37 -19.90 -8.74 -14.95
C GLY A 37 -18.76 -9.19 -15.88
N SER A 38 -19.08 -10.00 -16.90
CA SER A 38 -18.10 -10.56 -17.84
C SER A 38 -17.47 -9.54 -18.80
N ASN A 39 -17.91 -8.29 -18.74
CA ASN A 39 -17.32 -7.21 -19.53
C ASN A 39 -15.92 -6.92 -18.97
N LEU A 40 -14.90 -7.13 -19.80
CA LEU A 40 -13.56 -6.68 -19.48
C LEU A 40 -13.57 -5.15 -19.39
N PRO A 41 -12.92 -4.54 -18.38
CA PRO A 41 -12.76 -3.10 -18.37
C PRO A 41 -11.89 -2.69 -19.57
N ASP A 42 -12.33 -1.68 -20.30
CA ASP A 42 -11.52 -1.05 -21.34
C ASP A 42 -10.43 -0.19 -20.68
N ASP A 43 -9.23 -0.23 -21.26
CA ASP A 43 -8.14 0.67 -20.84
C ASP A 43 -8.49 2.12 -21.22
N MET A 44 -8.04 3.05 -20.37
CA MET A 44 -8.16 4.47 -20.69
C MET A 44 -7.33 4.79 -21.95
N PRO A 45 -7.87 5.55 -22.92
CA PRO A 45 -7.11 5.92 -24.11
C PRO A 45 -5.96 6.88 -23.74
N LEU A 46 -4.87 6.88 -24.52
CA LEU A 46 -3.64 7.63 -24.22
C LEU A 46 -3.81 9.16 -24.18
N ASP A 47 -4.88 9.67 -24.79
CA ASP A 47 -5.27 11.09 -24.81
C ASP A 47 -6.20 11.47 -23.64
N SER A 48 -6.47 10.54 -22.71
CA SER A 48 -7.20 10.84 -21.48
C SER A 48 -6.51 11.91 -20.67
N ASP A 49 -7.30 12.75 -19.99
CA ASP A 49 -6.84 13.85 -19.17
C ASP A 49 -5.86 13.42 -18.05
N VAL A 50 -6.08 12.24 -17.45
CA VAL A 50 -5.20 11.64 -16.43
C VAL A 50 -3.79 11.29 -16.93
N PHE A 51 -3.59 11.19 -18.26
CA PHE A 51 -2.28 10.94 -18.88
C PHE A 51 -1.64 12.22 -19.44
N THR A 52 -2.23 13.39 -19.16
CA THR A 52 -1.69 14.68 -19.61
C THR A 52 -0.26 14.89 -19.09
N ILE A 53 0.64 15.26 -20.00
CA ILE A 53 2.03 15.54 -19.69
C ILE A 53 2.16 16.88 -18.94
N PRO A 54 2.91 16.95 -17.81
CA PRO A 54 3.20 18.19 -17.12
C PRO A 54 3.85 19.24 -18.04
N PRO A 55 3.38 20.50 -18.06
CA PRO A 55 3.83 21.50 -19.02
C PRO A 55 5.27 21.93 -18.76
N GLY A 56 6.03 22.17 -19.83
CA GLY A 56 7.40 22.68 -19.78
C GLY A 56 8.45 21.66 -20.26
N PRO A 57 9.67 22.11 -20.55
CA PRO A 57 10.70 21.25 -21.11
C PRO A 57 11.29 20.31 -20.05
N ASN A 58 11.29 19.00 -20.34
CA ASN A 58 11.89 17.97 -19.48
C ASN A 58 11.41 18.02 -18.03
N THR A 59 10.13 18.33 -17.83
CA THR A 59 9.51 18.38 -16.51
C THR A 59 9.49 17.00 -15.84
N PRO A 60 9.67 16.92 -14.52
CA PRO A 60 9.43 15.70 -13.76
C PRO A 60 8.01 15.17 -13.99
N GLN A 61 7.90 13.88 -14.26
CA GLN A 61 6.65 13.14 -14.46
C GLN A 61 6.65 11.90 -13.56
N GLN A 62 5.48 11.27 -13.41
CA GLN A 62 5.33 10.01 -12.66
C GLN A 62 5.90 10.12 -11.24
N VAL A 63 5.70 11.28 -10.60
CA VAL A 63 6.19 11.55 -9.24
C VAL A 63 5.44 10.67 -8.25
N HIS A 64 6.17 9.95 -7.42
CA HIS A 64 5.60 9.12 -6.38
C HIS A 64 6.47 9.12 -5.13
N VAL A 65 5.84 8.92 -3.97
CA VAL A 65 6.48 8.94 -2.66
C VAL A 65 6.11 7.65 -1.92
N THR A 66 7.10 7.03 -1.30
CA THR A 66 6.91 5.87 -0.42
C THR A 66 7.68 6.05 0.88
N GLN A 67 7.36 5.24 1.89
CA GLN A 67 8.13 5.17 3.13
C GLN A 67 9.57 4.74 2.83
N GLY A 68 10.54 5.48 3.38
CA GLY A 68 11.97 5.30 3.09
C GLY A 68 12.76 4.50 4.12
N ASN A 69 12.24 4.35 5.33
CA ASN A 69 12.91 3.62 6.41
C ASN A 69 11.93 2.90 7.34
N HIS A 70 12.45 2.10 8.26
CA HIS A 70 11.65 1.27 9.16
C HIS A 70 10.86 2.10 10.18
N GLU A 71 11.45 3.19 10.66
CA GLU A 71 10.94 4.06 11.72
C GLU A 71 9.78 4.95 11.27
N GLY A 72 9.52 5.03 9.96
CA GLY A 72 8.48 5.89 9.38
C GLY A 72 8.82 7.38 9.41
N ASN A 73 10.09 7.72 9.63
CA ASN A 73 10.59 9.10 9.63
C ASN A 73 11.45 9.42 8.39
N GLY A 74 11.32 8.61 7.34
CA GLY A 74 11.98 8.83 6.06
C GLY A 74 11.06 8.52 4.89
N VAL A 75 11.34 9.13 3.75
CA VAL A 75 10.60 8.94 2.50
C VAL A 75 11.55 8.77 1.32
N ILE A 76 11.13 7.96 0.35
CA ILE A 76 11.78 7.89 -0.97
C ILE A 76 10.89 8.65 -1.95
N ILE A 77 11.43 9.72 -2.53
CA ILE A 77 10.79 10.51 -3.58
C ILE A 77 11.37 10.08 -4.92
N SER A 78 10.50 9.69 -5.84
CA SER A 78 10.89 9.17 -7.14
C SER A 78 10.17 9.89 -8.26
N TRP A 79 10.85 10.14 -9.38
CA TRP A 79 10.28 10.79 -10.56
C TRP A 79 11.04 10.41 -11.83
N VAL A 80 10.46 10.74 -12.99
CA VAL A 80 11.08 10.53 -14.30
C VAL A 80 11.24 11.87 -15.01
N THR A 81 12.43 12.12 -15.56
CA THR A 81 12.63 13.17 -16.58
C THR A 81 12.76 12.53 -17.97
N PRO A 82 11.92 12.86 -18.95
CA PRO A 82 11.78 12.07 -20.17
C PRO A 82 12.86 12.29 -21.24
N VAL A 83 13.50 13.47 -21.29
CA VAL A 83 14.40 13.86 -22.39
C VAL A 83 15.88 13.77 -22.01
N ARG A 84 16.26 14.25 -20.83
CA ARG A 84 17.65 14.30 -20.32
C ARG A 84 17.67 14.13 -18.80
N PRO A 85 18.82 13.82 -18.17
CA PRO A 85 18.90 13.56 -16.73
C PRO A 85 18.26 14.65 -15.85
N GLY A 86 18.43 15.93 -16.21
CA GLY A 86 17.89 17.02 -15.41
C GLY A 86 18.62 17.19 -14.07
N SER A 87 17.95 17.80 -13.10
CA SER A 87 18.44 17.99 -11.73
C SER A 87 18.06 16.78 -10.86
N ASN A 88 18.98 16.35 -10.00
CA ASN A 88 18.75 15.25 -9.05
C ASN A 88 18.29 15.75 -7.68
N THR A 89 18.34 17.06 -7.46
CA THR A 89 18.12 17.63 -6.13
C THR A 89 16.65 17.77 -5.83
N VAL A 90 16.21 17.17 -4.72
CA VAL A 90 14.95 17.47 -4.07
C VAL A 90 15.18 18.57 -3.03
N ARG A 91 14.39 19.63 -3.11
CA ARG A 91 14.38 20.71 -2.12
C ARG A 91 13.12 20.60 -1.26
N TYR A 92 13.30 20.50 0.06
CA TYR A 92 12.22 20.21 1.02
C TYR A 92 12.35 21.04 2.30
N TRP A 93 11.24 21.27 2.99
CA TRP A 93 11.16 22.06 4.22
C TRP A 93 9.86 21.75 4.96
N TYR A 94 9.79 22.04 6.26
CA TYR A 94 8.54 22.06 7.01
C TYR A 94 7.83 23.40 6.79
N GLU A 95 6.52 23.45 6.98
CA GLU A 95 5.74 24.67 6.78
C GLU A 95 6.29 25.85 7.63
N ASN A 96 6.46 27.02 7.02
CA ASN A 96 7.06 28.22 7.65
C ASN A 96 8.56 28.14 8.00
N ALA A 97 9.30 27.16 7.48
CA ALA A 97 10.75 27.15 7.63
C ALA A 97 11.43 28.36 6.96
N GLN A 98 12.39 28.95 7.67
CA GLN A 98 13.23 30.04 7.14
C GLN A 98 14.30 29.55 6.16
N SER A 99 14.60 28.25 6.17
CA SER A 99 15.59 27.63 5.29
C SER A 99 15.06 26.35 4.66
N LYS A 100 15.56 26.04 3.47
CA LYS A 100 15.19 24.83 2.72
C LYS A 100 16.35 23.84 2.75
N LYS A 101 16.04 22.59 3.06
CA LYS A 101 16.98 21.47 2.98
C LYS A 101 17.02 20.94 1.54
N GLN A 102 18.10 20.24 1.22
CA GLN A 102 18.32 19.61 -0.08
C GLN A 102 18.81 18.18 0.13
N ALA A 103 18.39 17.28 -0.75
CA ALA A 103 18.86 15.91 -0.84
C ALA A 103 18.99 15.55 -2.31
N ASP A 104 20.00 14.77 -2.66
CA ASP A 104 20.28 14.41 -4.05
C ASP A 104 19.84 12.97 -4.35
N ALA A 105 19.19 12.80 -5.50
CA ALA A 105 18.79 11.52 -6.03
C ALA A 105 19.92 10.80 -6.77
N THR A 106 19.80 9.47 -6.81
CA THR A 106 20.48 8.65 -7.82
C THR A 106 19.62 8.56 -9.08
N ILE A 107 20.27 8.47 -10.25
CA ILE A 107 19.59 8.33 -11.54
C ILE A 107 19.87 6.95 -12.14
N ASN A 108 18.81 6.27 -12.54
CA ASN A 108 18.87 5.00 -13.23
C ASN A 108 18.12 5.06 -14.56
N THR A 109 18.48 4.19 -15.49
CA THR A 109 17.75 3.95 -16.74
C THR A 109 17.68 2.44 -16.99
N TYR A 110 16.69 1.99 -17.74
CA TYR A 110 16.59 0.60 -18.17
C TYR A 110 16.13 0.49 -19.63
N ARG A 111 16.33 -0.69 -20.20
CA ARG A 111 15.84 -1.07 -21.53
C ARG A 111 15.00 -2.34 -21.41
N PHE A 112 13.93 -2.41 -22.18
CA PHE A 112 13.09 -3.60 -22.29
C PHE A 112 12.70 -3.79 -23.76
N PHE A 113 13.25 -4.82 -24.41
CA PHE A 113 13.16 -4.99 -25.87
C PHE A 113 13.62 -3.72 -26.63
N ASN A 114 12.76 -3.12 -27.45
CA ASN A 114 13.03 -1.88 -28.18
C ASN A 114 12.66 -0.61 -27.40
N TYR A 115 12.10 -0.73 -26.18
CA TYR A 115 11.79 0.38 -25.30
C TYR A 115 13.02 0.80 -24.47
N THR A 116 13.20 2.10 -24.32
CA THR A 116 14.20 2.70 -23.41
C THR A 116 13.46 3.63 -22.46
N SER A 117 13.71 3.51 -21.16
CA SER A 117 13.09 4.37 -20.16
C SER A 117 13.57 5.82 -20.27
N GLY A 118 12.81 6.74 -19.67
CA GLY A 118 13.36 8.04 -19.28
C GLY A 118 14.42 7.89 -18.17
N TYR A 119 14.86 9.02 -17.64
CA TYR A 119 15.81 9.06 -16.53
C TYR A 119 15.04 9.01 -15.21
N ILE A 120 15.21 7.91 -14.47
CA ILE A 120 14.45 7.61 -13.26
C ILE A 120 15.29 8.05 -12.06
N HIS A 121 14.72 8.90 -11.22
CA HIS A 121 15.37 9.46 -10.04
C HIS A 121 14.80 8.82 -8.78
N HIS A 122 15.67 8.50 -7.82
CA HIS A 122 15.28 8.08 -6.48
C HIS A 122 16.06 8.88 -5.43
N CYS A 123 15.35 9.68 -4.65
CA CYS A 123 15.90 10.49 -3.56
C CYS A 123 15.41 9.93 -2.22
N ASN A 124 16.32 9.47 -1.38
CA ASN A 124 15.99 9.13 0.01
C ASN A 124 16.14 10.38 0.90
N ILE A 125 15.13 10.66 1.71
CA ILE A 125 15.15 11.73 2.71
C ILE A 125 14.82 11.12 4.07
N ASP A 126 15.80 11.11 4.96
CA ASP A 126 15.69 10.58 6.32
C ASP A 126 15.60 11.70 7.37
N ASN A 127 15.38 11.28 8.64
CA ASN A 127 15.33 12.16 9.81
C ASN A 127 14.29 13.28 9.69
N LEU A 128 13.13 12.95 9.13
CA LEU A 128 11.96 13.82 9.09
C LEU A 128 11.26 13.85 10.45
N GLU A 129 10.58 14.95 10.72
CA GLU A 129 9.74 15.06 11.91
C GLU A 129 8.46 14.24 11.71
N VAL A 130 8.18 13.32 12.63
CA VAL A 130 6.94 12.55 12.64
C VAL A 130 5.98 13.21 13.62
N ARG A 131 4.81 13.61 13.12
CA ARG A 131 3.75 14.12 13.98
C ARG A 131 3.02 12.94 14.63
N LEU A 132 3.38 12.62 15.86
CA LEU A 132 2.55 11.77 16.70
C LEU A 132 1.30 12.57 17.07
N PHE A 133 0.12 12.09 16.66
CA PHE A 133 -1.15 12.67 17.10
C PHE A 133 -1.22 12.60 18.63
N LYS A 134 -1.01 13.72 19.32
CA LYS A 134 -1.52 13.87 20.68
C LYS A 134 -3.02 14.10 20.55
N ASN A 135 -3.77 13.05 20.90
CA ASN A 135 -5.20 12.97 21.22
C ASN A 135 -6.09 14.13 20.70
N PHE A 136 -6.97 13.79 19.75
CA PHE A 136 -8.26 14.49 19.62
C PHE A 136 -9.09 14.31 20.90
#